data_AF-A0A2S7IY45-F1
#
_entry.id   AF-A0A2S7IY45-F1
#
_cell.length_a   1.000
_cell.length_b   1.000
_cell.length_c   1.000
_cell.angle_alpha   90.00
_cell.angle_beta   90.00
_cell.angle_gamma   90.00
#
_symmetry.space_group_name_H-M   'P 1'
#
loop_
_entity.id
_entity.type
_entity.pdbx_description
1 polymer ?
#
loop_
_entity_poly.entity_id
_entity_poly.type
_entity_poly.pdbx_seq_one_letter_code
_entity_poly.pdbx_strand_id
1 'polypeptide(L)' 'MGGLVLGFAAGTLSVLGGNTISVNGMALTGWYGVWALTLALGTAGLVFGLIWALVFRALGLAARR' A
#
# COMPACT_ATOMS: atom_id res chain seq x y z
N MET A 1 -2.46 0.63 -8.91
CA MET A 1 -1.18 1.37 -9.04
C MET A 1 -0.89 2.33 -7.88
N GLY A 2 -1.87 3.03 -7.29
CA GLY A 2 -1.61 4.01 -6.22
C GLY A 2 -0.81 3.48 -5.01
N GLY A 3 -1.13 2.28 -4.51
CA GLY A 3 -0.38 1.68 -3.39
C GLY A 3 1.09 1.36 -3.69
N LEU A 4 1.39 0.91 -4.92
CA LEU A 4 2.78 0.65 -5.35
C LEU A 4 3.59 1.94 -5.43
N VAL A 5 3.01 2.99 -6.03
CA VAL A 5 3.67 4.29 -6.15
C VAL A 5 3.92 4.91 -4.77
N LEU A 6 2.94 4.83 -3.87
CA LEU A 6 3.08 5.35 -2.51
C LEU A 6 4.18 4.62 -1.73
N GLY A 7 4.24 3.29 -1.78
CA GLY A 7 5.28 2.54 -1.08
C GLY A 7 6.67 2.76 -1.65
N PHE A 8 6.79 2.89 -2.98
CA PHE A 8 8.07 3.19 -3.62
C PHE A 8 8.56 4.60 -3.29
N ALA A 9 7.67 5.59 -3.38
CA ALA A 9 7.99 6.98 -3.07
C ALA A 9 8.38 7.15 -1.59
N ALA A 10 7.57 6.62 -0.67
CA ALA A 10 7.85 6.71 0.77
C ALA A 10 9.14 6.00 1.15
N GLY A 11 9.39 4.80 0.61
CA GLY A 11 10.63 4.06 0.84
C GLY A 11 11.86 4.81 0.30
N THR A 12 11.79 5.31 -0.93
CA THR A 12 12.89 6.06 -1.55
C THR A 12 13.21 7.33 -0.78
N LEU A 13 12.18 8.10 -0.37
CA LEU A 13 12.36 9.30 0.45
C LEU A 13 12.95 8.98 1.82
N SER A 14 12.59 7.86 2.43
CA SER A 14 13.19 7.42 3.69
C SER A 14 14.68 7.15 3.53
N VAL A 15 15.08 6.45 2.47
CA VAL A 15 16.50 6.17 2.19
C VAL A 15 17.27 7.46 1.92
N LEU A 16 16.73 8.35 1.10
CA LEU A 16 17.37 9.64 0.77
C LEU A 16 17.44 10.57 1.99
N GLY A 17 16.45 10.54 2.87
CA GLY A 17 16.43 11.32 4.11
C GLY A 17 17.30 10.75 5.23
N GLY A 18 17.86 9.55 5.05
CA GLY A 18 18.58 8.84 6.12
C GLY A 18 17.65 8.37 7.26
N ASN A 19 16.34 8.38 7.03
CA ASN A 19 15.34 7.92 8.00
C ASN A 19 15.20 6.40 7.91
N THR A 20 14.98 5.77 9.07
CA THR A 20 14.66 4.34 9.16
C THR A 20 13.19 4.16 9.44
N ILE A 21 12.48 3.42 8.57
CA ILE A 21 11.11 3.01 8.83
C ILE A 21 11.15 1.75 9.69
N SER A 22 10.48 1.76 10.84
CA SER A 22 10.37 0.60 11.72
C SER A 22 8.92 0.14 11.81
N VAL A 23 8.70 -1.16 11.61
CA VAL A 23 7.37 -1.80 11.73
C VAL A 23 7.48 -2.95 12.72
N ASN A 24 6.73 -2.89 13.82
CA ASN A 24 6.76 -3.90 14.89
C ASN A 24 8.18 -4.19 15.42
N GLY A 25 9.03 -3.16 15.51
CA GLY A 25 10.42 -3.29 15.95
C GLY A 25 11.40 -3.81 14.88
N MET A 26 10.91 -4.20 13.70
CA MET A 26 11.77 -4.53 12.55
C MET A 26 12.07 -3.28 11.72
N ALA A 27 13.35 -2.95 11.61
CA ALA A 27 13.83 -1.87 10.78
C ALA A 27 13.85 -2.27 9.30
N LEU A 28 13.10 -1.55 8.46
CA LEU A 28 13.14 -1.63 7.02
C LEU A 28 14.20 -0.66 6.52
N THR A 29 15.37 -1.19 6.18
CA THR A 29 16.54 -0.38 5.81
C THR A 29 16.96 -0.60 4.36
N GLY A 30 17.59 0.42 3.80
CA GLY A 30 18.17 0.39 2.45
C GLY A 30 17.16 0.09 1.34
N TRP A 31 17.69 -0.35 0.19
CA TRP A 31 16.89 -0.60 -1.01
C TRP A 31 15.90 -1.75 -0.84
N TYR A 32 16.25 -2.76 -0.04
CA TYR A 32 15.32 -3.84 0.32
C TYR A 32 14.06 -3.31 1.01
N GLY A 33 14.22 -2.39 1.97
CA GLY A 33 13.11 -1.76 2.67
C GLY A 33 12.14 -1.05 1.73
N VAL A 34 12.64 -0.41 0.67
CA VAL A 34 11.81 0.27 -0.34
C VAL A 34 10.88 -0.71 -1.05
N TRP A 35 11.40 -1.84 -1.51
CA TRP A 35 10.59 -2.86 -2.19
C TRP A 35 9.63 -3.56 -1.25
N ALA A 36 10.05 -3.84 -0.02
CA ALA A 36 9.17 -4.37 1.02
C ALA A 36 7.97 -3.43 1.26
N LEU A 37 8.22 -2.12 1.41
CA LEU A 37 7.16 -1.12 1.59
C LEU A 37 6.26 -1.03 0.35
N THR A 38 6.85 -1.03 -0.84
CA THR A 38 6.16 -0.99 -2.13
C THR A 38 5.18 -2.13 -2.28
N LEU A 39 5.61 -3.37 -2.02
CA LEU A 39 4.77 -4.55 -2.12
C LEU A 39 3.68 -4.56 -1.04
N ALA A 40 4.01 -4.17 0.19
CA ALA A 40 3.04 -4.10 1.28
C ALA A 40 1.91 -3.09 0.97
N LEU A 41 2.27 -1.87 0.58
CA LEU A 41 1.28 -0.84 0.23
C LEU A 41 0.54 -1.15 -1.08
N GLY A 42 1.23 -1.76 -2.05
CA GLY A 42 0.63 -2.24 -3.29
C GLY A 42 -0.46 -3.29 -3.08
N THR A 43 -0.17 -4.30 -2.26
CA THR A 43 -1.13 -5.37 -1.92
C THR A 43 -2.27 -4.85 -1.07
N ALA A 44 -1.99 -4.02 -0.05
CA ALA A 44 -3.02 -3.37 0.75
C ALA A 44 -3.97 -2.52 -0.11
N GLY A 45 -3.43 -1.71 -1.03
CA GLY A 45 -4.21 -0.91 -1.96
C GLY A 45 -5.06 -1.75 -2.91
N LEU A 46 -4.56 -2.91 -3.35
CA LEU A 46 -5.31 -3.85 -4.18
C LEU A 46 -6.49 -4.45 -3.40
N VAL A 47 -6.24 -4.96 -2.19
CA VAL A 47 -7.30 -5.53 -1.33
C VAL A 47 -8.37 -4.49 -1.02
N PHE A 48 -7.97 -3.27 -0.65
CA PHE A 48 -8.88 -2.16 -0.43
C PHE A 48 -9.74 -1.87 -1.68
N GLY A 49 -9.12 -1.83 -2.86
CA GLY A 49 -9.83 -1.64 -4.13
C GLY A 49 -10.83 -2.76 -4.43
N LEU A 50 -10.47 -4.03 -4.15
CA LEU A 50 -11.37 -5.16 -4.32
C LEU A 50 -12.57 -5.09 -3.38
N ILE A 51 -12.35 -4.75 -2.10
CA ILE A 51 -13.44 -4.58 -1.13
C ILE A 51 -14.41 -3.51 -1.63
N TRP A 52 -13.90 -2.35 -2.05
CA TRP A 52 -14.75 -1.29 -2.58
C TRP A 52 -15.47 -1.67 -3.88
N ALA A 53 -14.82 -2.40 -4.78
CA ALA A 53 -15.48 -2.92 -5.98
C ALA A 53 -16.66 -3.84 -5.61
N LEU A 54 -16.51 -4.69 -4.59
CA LEU A 54 -17.59 -5.53 -4.07
C LEU A 54 -18.70 -4.70 -3.42
N VAL A 55 -18.36 -3.66 -2.65
CA VAL A 55 -19.34 -2.75 -2.04
C VAL A 55 -20.17 -2.05 -3.10
N PHE A 56 -19.54 -1.46 -4.12
CA PHE A 56 -20.27 -0.81 -5.21
C PHE A 56 -21.13 -1.80 -6.01
N ARG A 57 -20.62 -3.02 -6.22
CA ARG A 57 -21.41 -4.10 -6.83
C ARG A 57 -22.65 -4.42 -5.98
N ALA A 58 -22.50 -4.54 -4.67
CA ALA A 58 -23.61 -4.81 -3.76
C ALA A 58 -24.64 -3.68 -3.75
N LEU A 59 -24.19 -2.43 -3.69
CA LEU A 59 -25.07 -1.25 -3.79
C LEU A 59 -25.83 -1.22 -5.12
N GLY A 60 -25.17 -1.53 -6.24
CA GLY A 60 -25.81 -1.58 -7.55
C GLY A 60 -26.80 -2.73 -7.74
N LEU A 61 -26.72 -3.79 -6.93
CA LEU A 61 -27.73 -4.85 -6.85
C LEU A 61 -28.90 -4.44 -5.95
N ALA A 62 -28.62 -3.78 -4.82
CA ALA A 62 -29.64 -3.30 -3.90
C ALA A 62 -30.48 -2.15 -4.49
N ALA A 63 -29.87 -1.27 -5.28
CA ALA A 63 -30.54 -0.13 -5.92
C ALA A 63 -31.43 -0.51 -7.11
N ARG A 64 -31.36 -1.76 -7.61
CA ARG A 64 -32.26 -2.27 -8.65
C ARG A 64 -33.52 -2.96 -8.08
N ARG A 65 -33.74 -2.82 -6.77
CA ARG A 65 -34.94 -3.27 -6.07
C ARG A 65 -35.87 -2.08 -5.86
#